data_AF-A0A9E3XVY9-F1
#
_entry.id   AF-A0A9E3XVY9-F1
#
_cell.length_a   1.000
_cell.length_b   1.000
_cell.length_c   1.000
_cell.angle_alpha   90.00
_cell.angle_beta   90.00
_cell.angle_gamma   90.00
#
_symmetry.space_group_name_H-M   'P 1'
#
loop_
_entity.id
_entity.type
_entity.pdbx_description
1 polymer ?
#
loop_
_entity_poly.entity_id
_entity_poly.type
_entity_poly.pdbx_seq_one_letter_code
_entity_poly.pdbx_strand_id
1 'polypeptide(L)' 'RFADAVAASPRHRAAGFMATRHELLDGAEGIDSTSAPVFGEQMWNYYVRSYPEVVETHFPGTVTTA' A
#
# COMPACT_ATOMS: atom_id res chain seq x y z
N ARG A 1 13.28 13.82 8.79
CA ARG A 1 12.12 14.64 8.37
C ARG A 1 11.23 14.04 7.26
N PHE A 2 11.34 12.75 6.94
CA PHE A 2 10.25 12.01 6.27
C PHE A 2 9.94 10.74 7.06
N ALA A 3 10.98 10.09 7.60
CA ALA A 3 10.89 9.00 8.57
C ALA A 3 9.92 9.31 9.74
N ASP A 4 10.02 10.49 10.35
CA ASP A 4 9.17 10.85 11.49
C ASP A 4 7.69 11.02 11.08
N ALA A 5 7.44 11.59 9.91
CA ALA A 5 6.10 11.78 9.36
C ALA A 5 5.47 10.43 8.95
N VAL A 6 6.27 9.53 8.38
CA VAL A 6 5.87 8.16 8.02
C VAL A 6 5.57 7.35 9.29
N ALA A 7 6.44 7.41 10.29
CA ALA A 7 6.25 6.73 11.57
C ALA A 7 4.96 7.19 12.30
N ALA A 8 4.63 8.48 12.20
CA ALA A 8 3.43 9.05 12.80
C ALA A 8 2.14 8.71 12.05
N SER A 9 2.20 8.39 10.75
CA SER A 9 1.03 8.21 9.88
C SER A 9 0.31 6.88 10.13
N PRO A 10 -0.96 6.89 10.59
CA PRO A 10 -1.76 5.67 10.72
C PRO A 10 -1.91 4.92 9.39
N ARG A 11 -1.98 5.67 8.28
CA ARG A 11 -2.10 5.12 6.92
C ARG A 11 -0.85 4.34 6.51
N HIS A 12 0.35 4.84 6.78
CA HIS A 12 1.58 4.10 6.47
C HIS A 12 1.76 2.86 7.35
N ARG A 13 1.25 2.89 8.59
CA ARG A 13 1.26 1.71 9.47
C ARG A 13 0.28 0.63 9.01
N ALA A 14 -0.89 1.00 8.48
CA ALA A 14 -1.95 0.07 8.10
C ALA A 14 -1.98 -0.32 6.61
N ALA A 15 -1.26 0.40 5.72
CA ALA A 15 -1.37 0.20 4.28
C ALA A 15 -0.76 -1.11 3.74
N GLY A 16 -0.13 -1.92 4.59
CA GLY A 16 0.31 -3.28 4.26
C GLY A 16 1.28 -3.31 3.07
N PHE A 17 2.55 -2.97 3.30
CA PHE A 17 3.61 -3.20 2.32
C PHE A 17 3.99 -4.68 2.23
N MET A 18 3.92 -5.36 3.38
CA MET A 18 4.16 -6.76 3.63
C MET A 18 3.35 -7.08 4.89
N ALA A 19 2.67 -8.21 4.95
CA ALA A 19 2.16 -8.69 6.23
C ALA A 19 3.33 -8.79 7.22
N THR A 20 3.17 -8.21 8.40
CA THR A 20 4.15 -8.31 9.46
C THR A 20 4.32 -9.78 9.86
N ARG A 21 5.48 -10.13 10.42
CA ARG A 21 5.75 -11.50 10.87
C ARG A 21 4.66 -12.04 11.82
N HIS A 22 4.08 -11.18 12.65
CA HIS A 22 3.01 -11.56 13.56
C HIS A 22 1.71 -11.89 12.80
N GLU A 23 1.32 -11.06 11.84
CA GLU A 23 0.14 -11.30 10.98
C GLU A 23 0.29 -12.58 10.12
N LEU A 24 1.51 -12.87 9.67
CA LEU A 24 1.80 -14.13 8.95
C LEU A 24 1.71 -15.37 9.85
N LEU A 25 1.98 -15.22 11.15
CA LEU A 25 1.93 -16.31 12.13
C LEU A 25 0.52 -16.52 12.70
N ASP A 26 -0.29 -15.46 12.77
CA ASP A 26 -1.67 -15.51 13.26
C ASP A 26 -2.65 -16.11 12.25
N GLY A 27 -2.23 -16.30 10.99
CA GLY A 27 -2.94 -17.11 10.02
C GLY A 27 -4.23 -16.46 9.51
N ALA A 28 -4.12 -15.85 8.33
CA ALA A 28 -5.19 -15.75 7.32
C ALA A 28 -6.36 -14.77 7.51
N GLU A 29 -6.41 -13.88 8.51
CA GLU A 29 -7.42 -12.81 8.53
C GLU A 29 -6.78 -11.43 8.39
N GLY A 30 -7.00 -10.77 7.24
CA GLY A 30 -6.64 -9.36 7.01
C GLY A 30 -5.61 -9.07 5.91
N ILE A 31 -5.04 -10.09 5.27
CA ILE A 31 -4.09 -9.91 4.15
C ILE A 31 -4.83 -10.12 2.82
N ASP A 32 -5.60 -9.12 2.39
CA ASP A 32 -6.25 -9.12 1.06
C ASP A 32 -5.28 -8.74 -0.08
N SER A 33 -4.02 -8.44 0.25
CA SER A 33 -3.03 -8.00 -0.74
C SER A 33 -2.43 -9.19 -1.50
N THR A 34 -2.79 -9.31 -2.78
CA THR A 34 -2.17 -10.23 -3.74
C THR A 34 -0.80 -9.71 -4.20
N SER A 35 0.22 -10.56 -4.17
CA SER A 35 1.55 -10.23 -4.72
C SER A 35 1.51 -10.16 -6.25
N ALA A 36 2.11 -9.12 -6.83
CA ALA A 36 2.38 -9.07 -8.26
C ALA A 36 3.69 -9.80 -8.59
N PRO A 37 3.82 -10.39 -9.79
CA PRO A 37 5.03 -11.12 -10.20
C PRO A 37 6.23 -10.19 -10.44
N VAL A 38 5.98 -8.92 -10.75
CA VAL A 38 7.03 -7.92 -11.01
C VAL A 38 7.09 -6.93 -9.86
N PHE A 39 8.28 -6.65 -9.36
CA PHE A 39 8.49 -5.68 -8.26
C PHE A 39 7.90 -4.29 -8.58
N GLY A 40 8.05 -3.83 -9.84
CA GLY A 40 7.46 -2.57 -10.29
C GLY A 40 5.92 -2.56 -10.20
N GLU A 41 5.26 -3.67 -10.50
CA GLU A 41 3.80 -3.81 -10.38
C GLU A 41 3.36 -3.86 -8.91
N GLN A 42 4.14 -4.50 -8.04
CA GLN A 42 3.90 -4.51 -6.60
C GLN A 42 3.94 -3.08 -6.04
N MET A 43 4.97 -2.31 -6.43
CA MET A 43 5.09 -0.90 -6.05
C MET A 43 3.96 -0.06 -6.63
N TRP A 44 3.56 -0.31 -7.88
CA TRP A 44 2.47 0.39 -8.52
C TRP A 44 1.14 0.18 -7.80
N ASN A 45 0.79 -1.07 -7.49
CA ASN A 45 -0.41 -1.41 -6.73
C ASN A 45 -0.42 -0.72 -5.35
N TYR A 46 0.75 -0.62 -4.71
CA TYR A 46 0.88 0.12 -3.46
C TYR A 46 0.60 1.61 -3.64
N TYR A 47 1.16 2.26 -4.67
CA TYR A 47 0.94 3.69 -4.91
C TYR A 47 -0.51 4.00 -5.24
N VAL A 48 -1.15 3.21 -6.10
CA VAL A 48 -2.58 3.34 -6.46
C VAL A 48 -3.46 3.23 -5.22
N ARG A 49 -3.21 2.25 -4.35
CA ARG A 49 -3.98 2.04 -3.11
C ARG A 49 -3.73 3.13 -2.08
N SER A 50 -2.47 3.51 -1.89
CA SER A 50 -2.04 4.30 -0.73
C SER A 50 -2.04 5.80 -0.99
N TYR A 51 -1.86 6.24 -2.24
CA TYR A 51 -1.83 7.67 -2.60
C TYR A 51 -2.63 7.94 -3.88
N PRO A 52 -3.93 7.62 -3.90
CA PRO A 52 -4.75 7.76 -5.09
C PRO A 52 -4.77 9.18 -5.65
N GLU A 53 -4.74 10.21 -4.78
CA GLU A 53 -4.70 11.62 -5.20
C GLU A 53 -3.39 12.00 -5.93
N VAL A 54 -2.26 11.48 -5.46
CA VAL A 54 -0.94 11.73 -6.08
C VAL A 54 -0.87 11.00 -7.42
N VAL A 55 -1.35 9.75 -7.47
CA VAL A 55 -1.43 8.97 -8.70
C VAL A 55 -2.33 9.68 -9.71
N GLU A 56 -3.52 10.12 -9.33
CA GLU A 56 -4.44 10.81 -10.24
C GLU A 56 -3.85 12.15 -10.76
N THR A 57 -3.12 12.88 -9.92
CA THR A 57 -2.44 14.12 -10.32
C THR A 57 -1.41 13.91 -11.44
N HIS A 58 -0.70 12.78 -11.42
CA HIS A 58 0.41 12.51 -12.36
C HIS A 58 0.06 11.49 -13.47
N PHE A 59 -0.96 10.67 -13.25
CA PHE A 59 -1.45 9.60 -14.13
C PHE A 59 -2.99 9.58 -14.11
N PRO A 60 -3.64 10.58 -14.71
CA PRO A 60 -5.08 10.74 -14.62
C PRO A 60 -5.86 9.57 -15.24
N GLY A 61 -6.99 9.20 -14.63
CA GLY A 61 -7.85 8.08 -15.04
C GLY A 61 -7.35 6.70 -14.60
N THR A 62 -6.25 6.63 -13.86
CA THR A 62 -5.69 5.36 -13.34
C THR A 62 -6.49 4.83 -12.16
N VAL A 63 -7.01 5.71 -11.29
CA VAL A 63 -7.75 5.32 -10.10
C VAL A 63 -9.25 5.45 -10.38
N THR A 64 -9.99 4.34 -10.35
CA THR A 64 -11.45 4.41 -10.37
C THR A 64 -11.93 4.78 -8.97
N THR A 65 -12.53 5.95 -8.84
CA THR A 65 -13.23 6.33 -7.60
C THR A 65 -14.47 5.44 -7.48
N ALA A 66 -14.55 4.67 -6.39
CA ALA A 66 -15.74 3.87 -6.07
C ALA A 66 -16.90 4.77 -5.63
#